data_AF-U2UX66-F1
#
_entry.id   AF-U2UX66-F1
#
_cell.length_a   1.000
_cell.length_b   1.000
_cell.length_c   1.000
_cell.angle_alpha   90.00
_cell.angle_beta   90.00
_cell.angle_gamma   90.00
#
_symmetry.space_group_name_H-M   'P 1'
#
loop_
_entity.id
_entity.type
_entity.pdbx_description
1 polymer ?
#
loop_
_entity_poly.entity_id
_entity_poly.type
_entity_poly.pdbx_seq_one_letter_code
_entity_poly.pdbx_strand_id
1 'polypeptide(L)'
;MKAVFEDAGLDYELPGKYRLHVDSEGIRYESANGKKSLNIKFAELASLFLLGYCNSNRNYTVTFRNAEGKAIGEINTDVRDVGHQYDNIRETKSILIAFAESRLGKAFPDNIDQLDLSLALSLKEKEIRLKAGSLVGAKHQVKLSDIRRVKCVGNGALNSLLVFTKEKGGFFDLPDMRVPVNELTLPVLEAVMAKNTGRGIDFSQGNGFDQKTSDYILERYMNSTFFMNEDGSVSDDWHRIAYEHIAAHQEDITLLE
;
A
#
# COMPACT_ATOMS: atom_id res chain seq x y z
N MET A 1 -15.56 0.78 0.30
CA MET A 1 -14.52 1.80 0.43
C MET A 1 -14.95 3.05 -0.29
N LYS A 2 -14.65 4.22 0.25
CA LYS A 2 -14.76 5.49 -0.48
C LYS A 2 -13.52 5.65 -1.35
N ALA A 3 -13.64 5.37 -2.64
CA ALA A 3 -12.52 5.53 -3.57
C ALA A 3 -12.26 7.02 -3.82
N VAL A 4 -11.01 7.44 -3.70
CA VAL A 4 -10.58 8.82 -3.93
C VAL A 4 -10.56 9.14 -5.41
N PHE A 5 -10.13 8.20 -6.25
CA PHE A 5 -9.91 8.43 -7.68
C PHE A 5 -11.09 7.99 -8.57
N GLU A 6 -12.25 7.70 -7.97
CA GLU A 6 -13.42 7.17 -8.70
C GLU A 6 -13.86 8.08 -9.84
N ASP A 7 -14.14 9.34 -9.53
CA ASP A 7 -14.71 10.30 -10.48
C ASP A 7 -13.74 11.41 -10.91
N ALA A 8 -12.52 11.42 -10.36
CA ALA A 8 -11.55 12.47 -10.62
C ALA A 8 -10.10 11.98 -10.45
N GLY A 9 -9.16 12.74 -11.00
CA GLY A 9 -7.74 12.48 -10.94
C GLY A 9 -6.95 13.64 -10.32
N LEU A 10 -5.67 13.41 -10.07
CA LEU A 10 -4.71 14.43 -9.64
C LEU A 10 -3.72 14.74 -10.74
N ASP A 11 -3.56 16.03 -11.00
CA ASP A 11 -2.52 16.57 -11.88
C ASP A 11 -1.37 17.17 -11.05
N TYR A 12 -0.17 16.69 -11.33
CA TYR A 12 1.09 17.21 -10.82
C TYR A 12 1.88 17.80 -11.98
N GLU A 13 2.22 19.08 -11.88
CA GLU A 13 3.11 19.75 -12.83
C GLU A 13 4.29 20.32 -12.08
N LEU A 14 5.49 19.88 -12.48
CA LEU A 14 6.74 20.50 -12.05
C LEU A 14 7.34 21.24 -13.27
N PRO A 15 7.22 22.58 -13.33
CA PRO A 15 7.65 23.36 -14.49
C PRO A 15 9.08 23.06 -14.91
N GLY A 16 9.27 22.81 -16.21
CA GLY A 16 10.58 22.45 -16.78
C GLY A 16 11.07 21.03 -16.44
N LYS A 17 10.26 20.21 -15.76
CA LYS A 17 10.60 18.82 -15.41
C LYS A 17 9.62 17.81 -16.00
N TYR A 18 8.36 17.82 -15.57
CA TYR A 18 7.34 16.87 -16.04
C TYR A 18 5.91 17.31 -15.72
N ARG A 19 4.97 16.61 -16.35
CA ARG A 19 3.57 16.51 -15.92
C ARG A 19 3.25 15.04 -15.61
N LEU A 20 2.49 14.82 -14.54
CA LEU A 20 2.00 13.52 -14.11
C LEU A 20 0.51 13.67 -13.79
N HIS A 21 -0.31 12.83 -14.42
CA HIS A 21 -1.72 12.67 -14.10
C HIS A 21 -1.95 11.27 -13.54
N VAL A 22 -2.73 11.16 -12.47
CA VAL A 22 -3.12 9.90 -11.83
C VAL A 22 -4.65 9.87 -11.68
N ASP A 23 -5.29 8.83 -12.17
CA ASP A 23 -6.73 8.59 -12.08
C ASP A 23 -7.02 7.11 -11.73
N SER A 24 -8.30 6.72 -11.64
CA SER A 24 -8.70 5.33 -11.35
C SER A 24 -8.28 4.31 -12.41
N GLU A 25 -7.99 4.75 -13.64
CA GLU A 25 -7.60 3.86 -14.74
C GLU A 25 -6.08 3.67 -14.84
N GLY A 26 -5.29 4.64 -14.38
CA GLY A 26 -3.85 4.57 -14.42
C GLY A 26 -3.13 5.91 -14.31
N ILE A 27 -2.01 6.02 -15.02
CA ILE A 27 -1.16 7.21 -15.00
C ILE A 27 -0.79 7.68 -16.40
N ARG A 28 -0.68 9.00 -16.57
CA ARG A 28 -0.07 9.64 -17.74
C ARG A 28 1.10 10.50 -17.28
N TYR A 29 2.26 10.30 -17.87
CA TYR A 29 3.49 11.03 -17.55
C TYR A 29 4.11 11.60 -18.82
N GLU A 30 4.58 12.84 -18.76
CA GLU A 30 5.34 13.47 -19.85
C GLU A 30 6.50 14.28 -19.26
N SER A 31 7.72 14.02 -19.70
CA SER A 31 8.87 14.86 -19.37
C SER A 31 8.82 16.16 -20.16
N ALA A 32 9.22 17.29 -19.54
CA ALA A 32 9.13 18.61 -20.16
C ALA A 32 9.95 18.77 -21.46
N ASN A 33 10.95 17.89 -21.67
CA ASN A 33 11.74 17.84 -22.90
C ASN A 33 11.17 16.89 -23.98
N GLY A 34 9.98 16.30 -23.75
CA GLY A 34 9.31 15.37 -24.66
C GLY A 34 9.98 14.01 -24.85
N LYS A 35 11.15 13.76 -24.22
CA LYS A 35 11.92 12.52 -24.43
C LYS A 35 11.28 11.29 -23.80
N LYS A 36 10.41 11.48 -22.82
CA LYS A 36 9.76 10.39 -22.09
C LYS A 36 8.27 10.70 -21.96
N SER A 37 7.46 9.83 -22.52
CA SER A 37 6.00 9.85 -22.38
C SER A 37 5.54 8.44 -22.04
N LEU A 38 4.71 8.31 -21.00
CA LEU A 38 4.13 7.05 -20.55
C LEU A 38 2.63 7.23 -20.37
N ASN A 39 1.86 6.26 -20.81
CA ASN A 39 0.44 6.13 -20.53
C ASN A 39 0.22 4.67 -20.13
N ILE A 40 0.10 4.43 -18.82
CA ILE A 40 0.10 3.08 -18.25
C ILE A 40 -1.24 2.87 -17.58
N LYS A 41 -1.97 1.84 -18.00
CA LYS A 41 -3.23 1.44 -17.38
C LYS A 41 -2.97 0.46 -16.24
N PHE A 42 -3.67 0.63 -15.12
CA PHE A 42 -3.55 -0.29 -13.98
C PHE A 42 -3.98 -1.72 -14.31
N ALA A 43 -4.84 -1.90 -15.30
CA ALA A 43 -5.19 -3.22 -15.84
C ALA A 43 -3.99 -3.98 -16.43
N GLU A 44 -2.96 -3.27 -16.90
CA GLU A 44 -1.72 -3.85 -17.46
C GLU A 44 -0.67 -4.12 -16.38
N LEU A 45 -0.88 -3.59 -15.17
CA LEU A 45 0.04 -3.72 -14.05
C LEU A 45 -0.23 -4.95 -13.21
N ALA A 46 0.87 -5.60 -12.83
CA ALA A 46 0.87 -6.63 -11.80
C ALA A 46 1.49 -6.12 -10.50
N SER A 47 2.48 -5.23 -10.57
CA SER A 47 3.14 -4.69 -9.37
C SER A 47 3.85 -3.37 -9.63
N LEU A 48 4.06 -2.63 -8.54
CA LEU A 48 4.90 -1.45 -8.47
C LEU A 48 6.19 -1.79 -7.70
N PHE A 49 7.31 -1.24 -8.14
CA PHE A 49 8.58 -1.31 -7.40
C PHE A 49 9.06 0.10 -7.08
N LEU A 50 9.31 0.36 -5.79
CA LEU A 50 9.56 1.70 -5.27
C LEU A 50 10.98 1.78 -4.72
N LEU A 51 11.89 2.37 -5.48
CA LEU A 51 13.27 2.56 -5.02
C LEU A 51 13.37 3.79 -4.13
N GLY A 52 13.95 3.62 -2.94
CA GLY A 52 14.20 4.69 -1.98
C GLY A 52 12.98 5.12 -1.16
N TYR A 53 11.80 4.57 -1.42
CA TYR A 53 10.54 5.08 -0.84
C TYR A 53 10.44 4.96 0.67
N CYS A 54 11.09 3.99 1.30
CA CYS A 54 11.12 3.87 2.76
C CYS A 54 12.42 4.40 3.41
N ASN A 55 13.38 4.88 2.62
CA ASN A 55 14.73 5.26 3.09
C ASN A 55 15.16 6.68 2.68
N SER A 56 14.25 7.44 2.08
CA SER A 56 14.52 8.77 1.55
C SER A 56 13.29 9.65 1.72
N ASN A 57 13.50 10.95 1.84
CA ASN A 57 12.45 11.97 1.79
C ASN A 57 12.69 12.99 0.67
N ARG A 58 13.35 12.58 -0.42
CA ARG A 58 13.81 13.49 -1.48
C ARG A 58 13.15 13.26 -2.83
N ASN A 59 13.26 12.07 -3.38
CA ASN A 59 12.68 11.68 -4.64
C ASN A 59 12.69 10.16 -4.71
N TYR A 60 11.76 9.59 -5.46
CA TYR A 60 11.62 8.15 -5.59
C TYR A 60 11.58 7.74 -7.03
N THR A 61 11.92 6.48 -7.26
CA THR A 61 11.74 5.85 -8.56
C THR A 61 10.62 4.84 -8.46
N VAL A 62 9.57 5.05 -9.26
CA VAL A 62 8.44 4.13 -9.40
C VAL A 62 8.63 3.36 -10.70
N THR A 63 8.94 2.07 -10.59
CA THR A 63 9.02 1.15 -11.73
C THR A 63 7.72 0.37 -11.84
N PHE A 64 7.10 0.44 -13.02
CA PHE A 64 5.85 -0.23 -13.34
C PHE A 64 6.13 -1.60 -13.98
N ARG A 65 5.56 -2.67 -13.42
CA ARG A 65 5.80 -4.04 -13.90
C ARG A 65 4.52 -4.73 -14.33
N ASN A 66 4.60 -5.40 -15.48
CA ASN A 66 3.52 -6.23 -16.01
C ASN A 66 3.49 -7.62 -15.33
N ALA A 67 2.57 -8.49 -15.78
CA ALA A 67 2.39 -9.85 -15.26
C ALA A 67 3.63 -10.74 -15.37
N GLU A 68 4.50 -10.53 -16.37
CA GLU A 68 5.77 -11.25 -16.50
C GLU A 68 6.87 -10.69 -15.56
N GLY A 69 6.56 -9.66 -14.77
CA GLY A 69 7.52 -8.97 -13.91
C GLY A 69 8.47 -8.04 -14.66
N LYS A 70 8.25 -7.81 -15.97
CA LYS A 70 9.07 -6.94 -16.80
C LYS A 70 8.69 -5.47 -16.54
N ALA A 71 9.69 -4.62 -16.42
CA ALA A 71 9.49 -3.17 -16.37
C ALA A 71 8.90 -2.69 -17.72
N ILE A 72 7.72 -2.10 -17.67
CA ILE A 72 7.04 -1.48 -18.83
C ILE A 72 7.13 0.05 -18.80
N GLY A 73 7.58 0.60 -17.69
CA GLY A 73 7.82 2.01 -17.52
C GLY A 73 8.50 2.27 -16.18
N GLU A 74 9.06 3.46 -16.06
CA GLU A 74 9.64 3.94 -14.82
C GLU A 74 9.45 5.45 -14.79
N ILE A 75 9.22 6.07 -13.64
CA ILE A 75 9.23 7.53 -13.49
C ILE A 75 9.94 7.90 -12.19
N ASN A 76 10.43 9.14 -12.12
CA ASN A 76 10.80 9.73 -10.86
C ASN A 76 9.65 10.61 -10.38
N THR A 77 9.29 10.43 -9.12
CA THR A 77 8.22 11.14 -8.44
C THR A 77 8.79 11.96 -7.29
N ASP A 78 7.98 12.91 -6.83
CA ASP A 78 8.26 13.74 -5.68
C ASP A 78 9.59 14.49 -5.84
N VAL A 79 9.91 14.92 -7.07
CA VAL A 79 11.24 15.48 -7.41
C VAL A 79 11.46 16.87 -6.80
N ARG A 80 10.39 17.57 -6.46
CA ARG A 80 10.46 18.88 -5.82
C ARG A 80 11.05 18.72 -4.42
N ASP A 81 12.14 19.43 -4.14
CA ASP A 81 12.66 19.51 -2.78
C ASP A 81 11.71 20.35 -1.93
N VAL A 82 11.07 19.71 -0.95
CA VAL A 82 10.20 20.35 0.04
C VAL A 82 10.93 20.61 1.36
N GLY A 83 12.22 20.28 1.45
CA GLY A 83 13.01 20.38 2.66
C GLY A 83 12.76 19.24 3.65
N HIS A 84 13.51 19.24 4.76
CA HIS A 84 13.51 18.14 5.73
C HIS A 84 12.32 18.13 6.71
N GLN A 85 11.43 19.14 6.64
CA GLN A 85 10.35 19.35 7.60
C GLN A 85 8.98 18.83 7.11
N TYR A 86 8.89 18.36 5.86
CA TYR A 86 7.64 17.93 5.23
C TYR A 86 7.81 16.57 4.57
N ASP A 87 6.76 15.75 4.56
CA ASP A 87 6.76 14.48 3.86
C ASP A 87 6.62 14.70 2.35
N ASN A 88 7.64 14.25 1.61
CA ASN A 88 7.71 14.44 0.17
C ASN A 88 7.23 13.20 -0.56
N ILE A 89 5.97 12.83 -0.39
CA ILE A 89 5.46 11.50 -0.78
C ILE A 89 4.22 11.51 -1.66
N ARG A 90 3.65 12.69 -1.90
CA ARG A 90 2.29 12.86 -2.41
C ARG A 90 2.09 12.29 -3.81
N GLU A 91 3.06 12.47 -4.71
CA GLU A 91 2.97 11.94 -6.08
C GLU A 91 3.02 10.42 -6.07
N THR A 92 4.00 9.83 -5.37
CA THR A 92 4.13 8.38 -5.25
C THR A 92 2.92 7.77 -4.55
N LYS A 93 2.49 8.37 -3.42
CA LYS A 93 1.34 7.89 -2.66
C LYS A 93 0.09 7.87 -3.51
N SER A 94 -0.17 8.90 -4.31
CA SER A 94 -1.34 8.93 -5.19
C SER A 94 -1.36 7.78 -6.20
N ILE A 95 -0.22 7.42 -6.78
CA ILE A 95 -0.12 6.25 -7.66
C ILE A 95 -0.45 4.96 -6.90
N LEU A 96 0.05 4.82 -5.66
CA LEU A 96 -0.18 3.64 -4.83
C LEU A 96 -1.64 3.50 -4.42
N ILE A 97 -2.26 4.60 -3.98
CA ILE A 97 -3.68 4.60 -3.59
C ILE A 97 -4.56 4.31 -4.79
N ALA A 98 -4.38 5.00 -5.92
CA ALA A 98 -5.18 4.75 -7.11
C ALA A 98 -5.00 3.32 -7.65
N PHE A 99 -3.77 2.78 -7.62
CA PHE A 99 -3.52 1.39 -7.99
C PHE A 99 -4.23 0.43 -7.02
N ALA A 100 -4.11 0.63 -5.71
CA ALA A 100 -4.78 -0.21 -4.72
C ALA A 100 -6.31 -0.18 -4.88
N GLU A 101 -6.90 1.00 -5.09
CA GLU A 101 -8.33 1.16 -5.33
C GLU A 101 -8.79 0.36 -6.56
N SER A 102 -8.03 0.41 -7.65
CA SER A 102 -8.32 -0.33 -8.89
C SER A 102 -8.30 -1.86 -8.72
N ARG A 103 -7.56 -2.37 -7.71
CA ARG A 103 -7.36 -3.81 -7.48
C ARG A 103 -8.27 -4.37 -6.39
N LEU A 104 -8.52 -3.60 -5.34
CA LEU A 104 -9.37 -4.00 -4.21
C LEU A 104 -10.86 -3.80 -4.53
N GLY A 105 -11.19 -2.78 -5.33
CA GLY A 105 -12.54 -2.48 -5.76
C GLY A 105 -13.42 -1.90 -4.65
N LYS A 106 -14.58 -1.33 -5.03
CA LYS A 106 -15.43 -0.54 -4.12
C LYS A 106 -16.00 -1.32 -2.93
N ALA A 107 -16.23 -2.62 -3.11
CA ALA A 107 -16.75 -3.50 -2.05
C ALA A 107 -15.72 -3.86 -0.98
N PHE A 108 -14.45 -3.48 -1.14
CA PHE A 108 -13.45 -3.58 -0.08
C PHE A 108 -13.82 -2.63 1.06
N PRO A 109 -13.61 -2.97 2.35
CA PRO A 109 -13.00 -4.20 2.86
C PRO A 109 -14.00 -5.35 3.13
N ASP A 110 -15.30 -5.15 2.93
CA ASP A 110 -16.33 -6.14 3.26
C ASP A 110 -16.24 -7.42 2.44
N ASN A 111 -15.76 -7.32 1.19
CA ASN A 111 -15.61 -8.46 0.29
C ASN A 111 -14.25 -9.19 0.40
N ILE A 112 -13.44 -8.90 1.43
CA ILE A 112 -12.06 -9.40 1.54
C ILE A 112 -11.94 -10.93 1.45
N ASP A 113 -12.94 -11.66 1.94
CA ASP A 113 -12.97 -13.12 1.90
C ASP A 113 -13.29 -13.67 0.50
N GLN A 114 -13.86 -12.86 -0.39
CA GLN A 114 -14.22 -13.19 -1.76
C GLN A 114 -13.18 -12.72 -2.79
N LEU A 115 -12.24 -11.87 -2.39
CA LEU A 115 -11.17 -11.38 -3.27
C LEU A 115 -10.29 -12.53 -3.78
N ASP A 116 -9.96 -12.48 -5.07
CA ASP A 116 -9.04 -13.39 -5.76
C ASP A 116 -7.99 -12.60 -6.58
N LEU A 117 -6.93 -12.12 -5.92
CA LEU A 117 -5.88 -11.33 -6.57
C LEU A 117 -4.48 -11.61 -6.02
N SER A 118 -3.48 -11.40 -6.88
CA SER A 118 -2.07 -11.38 -6.49
C SER A 118 -1.79 -10.15 -5.63
N LEU A 119 -1.26 -10.34 -4.43
CA LEU A 119 -0.94 -9.25 -3.50
C LEU A 119 0.54 -8.86 -3.55
N ALA A 120 1.44 -9.82 -3.66
CA ALA A 120 2.87 -9.57 -3.59
C ALA A 120 3.71 -10.72 -4.17
N LEU A 121 4.99 -10.43 -4.43
CA LEU A 121 6.00 -11.43 -4.77
C LEU A 121 7.08 -11.49 -3.69
N SER A 122 7.52 -12.70 -3.33
CA SER A 122 8.68 -12.90 -2.46
C SER A 122 9.52 -14.10 -2.88
N LEU A 123 10.80 -14.12 -2.53
CA LEU A 123 11.68 -15.25 -2.85
C LEU A 123 11.20 -16.57 -2.21
N LYS A 124 10.60 -16.50 -1.02
CA LYS A 124 10.18 -17.69 -0.26
C LYS A 124 8.84 -18.24 -0.75
N GLU A 125 7.87 -17.37 -0.98
CA GLU A 125 6.50 -17.74 -1.34
C GLU A 125 6.23 -17.70 -2.85
N LYS A 126 7.16 -17.18 -3.66
CA LYS A 126 6.92 -16.82 -5.08
C LYS A 126 5.81 -15.78 -5.18
N GLU A 127 4.61 -16.18 -5.57
CA GLU A 127 3.40 -15.34 -5.54
C GLU A 127 2.69 -15.50 -4.19
N ILE A 128 2.28 -14.38 -3.59
CA ILE A 128 1.36 -14.35 -2.46
C ILE A 128 0.03 -13.86 -2.99
N ARG A 129 -0.97 -14.74 -2.98
CA ARG A 129 -2.30 -14.49 -3.52
C ARG A 129 -3.34 -14.48 -2.41
N LEU A 130 -4.24 -13.51 -2.43
CA LEU A 130 -5.47 -13.58 -1.64
C LEU A 130 -6.48 -14.40 -2.45
N LYS A 131 -6.99 -15.48 -1.86
CA LYS A 131 -8.00 -16.33 -2.50
C LYS A 131 -8.84 -17.05 -1.47
N ALA A 132 -10.16 -16.95 -1.59
CA ALA A 132 -11.14 -17.64 -0.74
C ALA A 132 -10.83 -17.48 0.76
N GLY A 133 -10.68 -16.23 1.21
CA GLY A 133 -10.39 -15.89 2.61
C GLY A 133 -9.06 -16.42 3.13
N SER A 134 -8.07 -16.63 2.25
CA SER A 134 -6.74 -17.11 2.63
C SER A 134 -5.63 -16.35 1.90
N LEU A 135 -4.52 -16.11 2.59
CA LEU A 135 -3.23 -15.83 1.97
C LEU A 135 -2.61 -17.15 1.54
N VAL A 136 -2.31 -17.27 0.25
CA VAL A 136 -1.76 -18.48 -0.36
C VAL A 136 -0.42 -18.14 -1.00
N GLY A 137 0.65 -18.75 -0.50
CA GLY A 137 1.98 -18.74 -1.09
C GLY A 137 2.41 -20.15 -1.53
N ALA A 138 3.56 -20.25 -2.19
CA ALA A 138 4.10 -21.54 -2.62
C ALA A 138 4.46 -22.49 -1.46
N LYS A 139 4.71 -21.97 -0.25
CA LYS A 139 5.08 -22.79 0.92
C LYS A 139 4.05 -22.74 2.04
N HIS A 140 3.39 -21.60 2.23
CA HIS A 140 2.46 -21.40 3.35
C HIS A 140 1.08 -20.99 2.85
N GLN A 141 0.06 -21.42 3.58
CA GLN A 141 -1.30 -20.93 3.44
C GLN A 141 -1.81 -20.56 4.83
N VAL A 142 -2.38 -19.35 4.96
CA VAL A 142 -2.93 -18.85 6.21
C VAL A 142 -4.34 -18.33 5.93
N LYS A 143 -5.34 -18.86 6.64
CA LYS A 143 -6.71 -18.32 6.58
C LYS A 143 -6.74 -16.96 7.24
N LEU A 144 -7.44 -16.00 6.64
CA LEU A 144 -7.58 -14.66 7.20
C LEU A 144 -8.22 -14.70 8.59
N SER A 145 -9.24 -15.54 8.80
CA SER A 145 -9.94 -15.72 10.08
C SER A 145 -9.05 -16.21 11.24
N ASP A 146 -7.92 -16.83 10.91
CA ASP A 146 -7.01 -17.44 11.87
C ASP A 146 -5.91 -16.46 12.28
N ILE A 147 -5.73 -15.34 11.58
CA ILE A 147 -4.72 -14.33 11.88
C ILE A 147 -5.07 -13.63 13.20
N ARG A 148 -4.12 -13.65 14.14
CA ARG A 148 -4.26 -13.04 15.48
C ARG A 148 -3.25 -11.95 15.76
N ARG A 149 -2.14 -11.91 15.05
CA ARG A 149 -1.16 -10.81 15.11
C ARG A 149 -0.54 -10.59 13.75
N VAL A 150 -0.32 -9.33 13.42
CA VAL A 150 0.54 -8.92 12.31
C VAL A 150 1.50 -7.89 12.85
N LYS A 151 2.78 -8.08 12.60
CA LYS A 151 3.84 -7.12 12.98
C LYS A 151 4.51 -6.60 11.73
N CYS A 152 4.56 -5.28 11.58
CA CYS A 152 5.40 -4.67 10.56
C CYS A 152 6.83 -4.58 11.07
N VAL A 153 7.77 -5.13 10.30
CA VAL A 153 9.21 -5.00 10.54
C VAL A 153 9.86 -4.36 9.34
N GLY A 154 10.45 -3.20 9.58
CA GLY A 154 11.31 -2.55 8.62
C GLY A 154 12.77 -2.96 8.78
N ASN A 155 13.49 -3.08 7.67
CA ASN A 155 14.96 -3.12 7.66
C ASN A 155 15.51 -2.05 6.70
N GLY A 156 14.70 -1.02 6.45
CA GLY A 156 14.94 0.02 5.47
C GLY A 156 14.59 -0.39 4.06
N ALA A 157 15.32 -1.34 3.47
CA ALA A 157 15.18 -1.66 2.04
C ALA A 157 14.01 -2.60 1.70
N LEU A 158 13.66 -3.51 2.61
CA LEU A 158 12.65 -4.56 2.41
C LEU A 158 11.81 -4.72 3.68
N ASN A 159 10.71 -3.99 3.75
CA ASN A 159 9.79 -4.07 4.88
C ASN A 159 8.87 -5.28 4.73
N SER A 160 8.54 -5.94 5.84
CA SER A 160 7.74 -7.16 5.85
C SER A 160 6.66 -7.12 6.92
N LEU A 161 5.50 -7.68 6.59
CA LEU A 161 4.41 -8.01 7.50
C LEU A 161 4.59 -9.46 7.96
N LEU A 162 4.85 -9.65 9.25
CA LEU A 162 4.96 -10.96 9.89
C LEU A 162 3.58 -11.37 10.38
N VAL A 163 3.01 -12.41 9.78
CA VAL A 163 1.66 -12.91 10.07
C VAL A 163 1.74 -14.06 11.06
N PHE A 164 0.93 -14.00 12.12
CA PHE A 164 0.85 -15.03 13.16
C PHE A 164 -0.61 -15.42 13.41
N THR A 165 -0.86 -16.71 13.55
CA THR A 165 -2.15 -17.30 13.91
C THR A 165 -2.32 -17.50 15.41
N LYS A 166 -1.23 -17.41 16.17
CA LYS A 166 -1.24 -17.49 17.63
C LYS A 166 -1.42 -16.12 18.26
N GLU A 167 -2.31 -16.01 19.25
CA GLU A 167 -2.57 -14.76 19.98
C GLU A 167 -1.36 -14.23 20.75
N LYS A 168 -0.49 -15.11 21.26
CA LYS A 168 0.70 -14.75 22.03
C LYS A 168 1.95 -15.42 21.46
N GLY A 169 3.05 -14.68 21.50
CA GLY A 169 4.37 -15.19 21.16
C GLY A 169 5.03 -15.94 22.33
N GLY A 170 6.00 -16.77 22.01
CA GLY A 170 6.89 -17.44 22.97
C GLY A 170 8.36 -17.14 22.70
N PHE A 171 9.26 -17.87 23.35
CA PHE A 171 10.72 -17.71 23.19
C PHE A 171 11.22 -17.91 21.74
N PHE A 172 10.46 -18.62 20.90
CA PHE A 172 10.69 -18.76 19.46
C PHE A 172 9.42 -18.38 18.67
N ASP A 173 9.07 -17.10 18.71
CA ASP A 173 7.89 -16.54 18.01
C ASP A 173 8.19 -16.34 16.51
N LEU A 174 8.10 -17.42 15.74
CA LEU A 174 8.24 -17.38 14.28
C LEU A 174 6.89 -17.10 13.60
N PRO A 175 6.86 -16.30 12.52
CA PRO A 175 5.63 -16.05 11.78
C PRO A 175 5.22 -17.28 10.97
N ASP A 176 3.90 -17.49 10.87
CA ASP A 176 3.30 -18.49 9.98
C ASP A 176 3.50 -18.11 8.51
N MET A 177 3.52 -16.81 8.21
CA MET A 177 3.82 -16.29 6.87
C MET A 177 4.52 -14.93 6.95
N ARG A 178 5.45 -14.67 6.02
CA ARG A 178 6.07 -13.36 5.83
C ARG A 178 5.59 -12.78 4.50
N VAL A 179 4.96 -11.62 4.56
CA VAL A 179 4.38 -10.93 3.40
C VAL A 179 5.15 -9.61 3.20
N PRO A 180 5.57 -9.25 1.97
CA PRO A 180 6.15 -7.93 1.71
C PRO A 180 5.15 -6.80 2.04
N VAL A 181 5.65 -5.68 2.53
CA VAL A 181 4.85 -4.44 2.66
C VAL A 181 4.65 -3.82 1.29
N ASN A 182 3.40 -3.52 0.93
CA ASN A 182 3.03 -2.74 -0.25
C ASN A 182 1.59 -2.20 -0.13
N GLU A 183 1.12 -1.54 -1.18
CA GLU A 183 -0.19 -0.88 -1.29
C GLU A 183 -1.40 -1.82 -1.28
N LEU A 184 -1.21 -3.13 -1.47
CA LEU A 184 -2.30 -4.12 -1.43
C LEU A 184 -2.31 -4.92 -0.12
N THR A 185 -1.14 -5.31 0.34
CA THR A 185 -0.95 -6.18 1.52
C THR A 185 -1.29 -5.45 2.82
N LEU A 186 -0.93 -4.17 2.92
CA LEU A 186 -1.24 -3.36 4.10
C LEU A 186 -2.74 -3.19 4.34
N PRO A 187 -3.56 -2.68 3.40
CA PRO A 187 -4.99 -2.51 3.66
C PRO A 187 -5.69 -3.83 3.94
N VAL A 188 -5.32 -4.90 3.23
CA VAL A 188 -5.84 -6.26 3.46
C VAL A 188 -5.54 -6.72 4.89
N LEU A 189 -4.29 -6.65 5.35
CA LEU A 189 -3.92 -7.14 6.67
C LEU A 189 -4.38 -6.24 7.81
N GLU A 190 -4.52 -4.93 7.56
CA GLU A 190 -5.09 -3.98 8.51
C GLU A 190 -6.58 -4.26 8.73
N ALA A 191 -7.36 -4.44 7.66
CA ALA A 191 -8.77 -4.86 7.74
C ALA A 191 -8.93 -6.16 8.53
N VAL A 192 -8.09 -7.16 8.24
CA VAL A 192 -8.13 -8.46 8.91
C VAL A 192 -7.81 -8.34 10.39
N MET A 193 -6.78 -7.58 10.74
CA MET A 193 -6.40 -7.36 12.14
C MET A 193 -7.51 -6.65 12.91
N ALA A 194 -8.07 -5.57 12.35
CA ALA A 194 -9.18 -4.84 12.97
C ALA A 194 -10.40 -5.74 13.16
N LYS A 195 -10.79 -6.51 12.13
CA LYS A 195 -11.93 -7.45 12.16
C LYS A 195 -11.72 -8.59 13.18
N ASN A 196 -10.54 -9.17 13.24
CA ASN A 196 -10.29 -10.36 14.06
C ASN A 196 -9.96 -10.06 15.52
N THR A 197 -9.40 -8.89 15.79
CA THR A 197 -8.76 -8.60 17.09
C THR A 197 -9.17 -7.27 17.71
N GLY A 198 -9.89 -6.42 16.98
CA GLY A 198 -10.23 -5.08 17.41
C GLY A 198 -9.00 -4.15 17.53
N ARG A 199 -7.93 -4.44 16.78
CA ARG A 199 -6.67 -3.67 16.76
C ARG A 199 -6.08 -3.70 15.36
N GLY A 200 -5.30 -2.68 15.00
CA GLY A 200 -4.53 -2.66 13.75
C GLY A 200 -3.28 -3.52 13.76
N ILE A 201 -2.51 -3.46 12.67
CA ILE A 201 -1.16 -4.01 12.59
C ILE A 201 -0.25 -3.35 13.63
N ASP A 202 0.67 -4.12 14.21
CA ASP A 202 1.68 -3.62 15.14
C ASP A 202 2.88 -3.03 14.37
N PHE A 203 3.02 -1.70 14.41
CA PHE A 203 4.13 -0.94 13.82
C PHE A 203 5.21 -0.53 14.83
N SER A 204 5.15 -1.04 16.07
CA SER A 204 6.08 -0.64 17.15
C SER A 204 7.55 -0.99 16.88
N GLN A 205 7.85 -1.82 15.88
CA GLN A 205 9.22 -2.16 15.52
C GLN A 205 9.79 -1.19 14.49
N GLY A 206 10.89 -0.56 14.87
CA GLY A 206 11.69 0.30 13.99
C GLY A 206 12.57 -0.45 13.00
N ASN A 207 13.42 0.29 12.28
CA ASN A 207 14.32 -0.27 11.27
C ASN A 207 15.63 -0.86 11.85
N GLY A 208 15.81 -0.83 13.17
CA GLY A 208 17.01 -1.29 13.86
C GLY A 208 18.20 -0.32 13.77
N PHE A 209 18.02 0.84 13.15
CA PHE A 209 19.01 1.91 13.02
C PHE A 209 18.52 3.18 13.72
N ASP A 210 17.83 4.05 13.00
CA ASP A 210 17.45 5.40 13.41
C ASP A 210 15.94 5.57 13.63
N GLN A 211 15.12 4.76 12.97
CA GLN A 211 13.67 4.79 13.15
C GLN A 211 13.26 3.87 14.30
N LYS A 212 12.51 4.42 15.26
CA LYS A 212 12.04 3.67 16.44
C LYS A 212 10.81 2.81 16.16
N THR A 213 9.96 3.24 15.23
CA THR A 213 8.75 2.55 14.79
C THR A 213 8.73 2.49 13.26
N SER A 214 7.83 1.67 12.71
CA SER A 214 7.56 1.57 11.28
C SER A 214 6.35 2.40 10.85
N ASP A 215 5.88 3.34 11.68
CA ASP A 215 4.64 4.11 11.46
C ASP A 215 4.65 4.91 10.15
N TYR A 216 5.82 5.38 9.72
CA TYR A 216 6.02 6.07 8.44
C TYR A 216 5.56 5.26 7.21
N ILE A 217 5.36 3.94 7.35
CA ILE A 217 4.80 3.08 6.30
C ILE A 217 3.31 3.38 6.10
N LEU A 218 2.58 3.70 7.17
CA LEU A 218 1.16 4.07 7.09
C LEU A 218 0.98 5.37 6.31
N GLU A 219 1.78 6.39 6.65
CA GLU A 219 1.83 7.67 5.94
C GLU A 219 2.08 7.49 4.44
N ARG A 220 2.86 6.49 4.05
CA ARG A 220 3.28 6.27 2.66
C ARG A 220 2.32 5.43 1.82
N TYR A 221 1.80 4.34 2.37
CA TYR A 221 1.08 3.33 1.58
C TYR A 221 -0.43 3.30 1.84
N MET A 222 -0.91 3.95 2.90
CA MET A 222 -2.29 3.81 3.35
C MET A 222 -3.09 5.09 3.17
N ASN A 223 -4.38 4.93 2.88
CA ASN A 223 -5.38 5.99 2.94
C ASN A 223 -6.51 5.51 3.85
N SER A 224 -7.00 6.34 4.77
CA SER A 224 -8.07 5.91 5.69
C SER A 224 -9.37 5.57 4.95
N THR A 225 -9.57 6.15 3.75
CA THR A 225 -10.75 5.96 2.90
C THR A 225 -10.98 4.51 2.46
N PHE A 226 -9.94 3.66 2.51
CA PHE A 226 -10.05 2.22 2.33
C PHE A 226 -11.03 1.56 3.30
N PHE A 227 -11.26 2.16 4.48
CA PHE A 227 -12.11 1.63 5.55
C PHE A 227 -13.40 2.44 5.76
N MET A 228 -13.72 3.34 4.82
CA MET A 228 -14.99 4.06 4.80
C MET A 228 -16.00 3.33 3.90
N ASN A 229 -17.30 3.50 4.16
CA ASN A 229 -18.34 3.13 3.22
C ASN A 229 -18.29 4.03 1.97
N GLU A 230 -18.91 3.62 0.87
CA GLU A 230 -18.94 4.41 -0.38
C GLU A 230 -19.53 5.82 -0.17
N ASP A 231 -20.52 5.96 0.72
CA ASP A 231 -21.12 7.24 1.10
C ASP A 231 -20.23 8.11 2.01
N GLY A 232 -19.06 7.59 2.39
CA GLY A 232 -18.10 8.23 3.29
C GLY A 232 -18.42 8.10 4.78
N SER A 233 -19.43 7.31 5.15
CA SER A 233 -19.65 6.95 6.55
C SER A 233 -18.67 5.89 7.04
N VAL A 234 -18.57 5.74 8.35
CA VAL A 234 -17.82 4.64 9.00
C VAL A 234 -18.78 3.97 9.97
N SER A 235 -19.37 2.83 9.58
CA SER A 235 -20.55 2.28 10.25
C SER A 235 -20.25 1.32 11.39
N ASP A 236 -19.22 0.47 11.26
CA ASP A 236 -18.99 -0.65 12.17
C ASP A 236 -17.72 -0.49 13.03
N ASP A 237 -17.70 -1.16 14.18
CA ASP A 237 -16.62 -1.02 15.17
C ASP A 237 -15.22 -1.30 14.59
N TRP A 238 -15.10 -2.34 13.76
CA TRP A 238 -13.80 -2.71 13.17
C TRP A 238 -13.39 -1.79 12.01
N HIS A 239 -14.36 -1.30 11.21
CA HIS A 239 -14.10 -0.27 10.20
C HIS A 239 -13.53 0.99 10.86
N ARG A 240 -14.14 1.43 11.97
CA ARG A 240 -13.69 2.58 12.74
C ARG A 240 -12.28 2.40 13.28
N ILE A 241 -11.96 1.23 13.83
CA ILE A 241 -10.60 0.95 14.34
C ILE A 241 -9.55 1.10 13.24
N ALA A 242 -9.79 0.49 12.07
CA ALA A 242 -8.85 0.59 10.94
C ALA A 242 -8.78 2.04 10.40
N TYR A 243 -9.93 2.69 10.22
CA TYR A 243 -10.02 4.08 9.78
C TYR A 243 -9.25 5.03 10.71
N GLU A 244 -9.53 5.01 12.01
CA GLU A 244 -8.91 5.90 13.00
C GLU A 244 -7.40 5.66 13.10
N HIS A 245 -6.94 4.42 13.00
CA HIS A 245 -5.52 4.08 13.01
C HIS A 245 -4.77 4.77 11.87
N ILE A 246 -5.34 4.78 10.65
CA ILE A 246 -4.71 5.44 9.50
C ILE A 246 -4.91 6.96 9.53
N ALA A 247 -6.13 7.42 9.81
CA ALA A 247 -6.48 8.84 9.79
C ALA A 247 -5.68 9.66 10.83
N ALA A 248 -5.22 9.03 11.92
CA ALA A 248 -4.37 9.65 12.93
C ALA A 248 -3.04 10.19 12.35
N HIS A 249 -2.58 9.65 11.22
CA HIS A 249 -1.36 10.11 10.54
C HIS A 249 -1.56 11.36 9.67
N GLN A 250 -2.81 11.75 9.37
CA GLN A 250 -3.14 12.99 8.63
C GLN A 250 -2.52 13.13 7.23
N GLU A 251 -2.08 12.03 6.62
CA GLU A 251 -1.42 12.01 5.32
C GLU A 251 -2.33 11.54 4.17
N ASP A 252 -3.65 11.51 4.38
CA ASP A 252 -4.58 10.99 3.38
C ASP A 252 -4.55 11.81 2.08
N ILE A 253 -4.60 11.11 0.95
CA ILE A 253 -4.83 11.75 -0.34
C ILE A 253 -6.30 12.13 -0.42
N THR A 254 -6.52 13.42 -0.60
CA THR A 254 -7.85 14.01 -0.82
C THR A 254 -7.83 14.79 -2.12
N LEU A 255 -8.92 14.66 -2.89
CA LEU A 255 -9.22 15.58 -3.98
C LEU A 255 -9.96 16.75 -3.31
N LEU A 256 -9.33 17.92 -3.29
CA LEU A 256 -10.04 19.13 -2.84
C LEU A 256 -11.10 19.45 -3.90
N GLU A 257 -12.35 19.60 -3.48
CA GLU A 257 -13.44 20.15 -4.29
C GLU A 257 -13.19 21.62 -4.66
#